data_AF-A0A2P7QUA1-F1
#
_entry.id   AF-A0A2P7QUA1-F1
#
_cell.length_a   1.000
_cell.length_b   1.000
_cell.length_c   1.000
_cell.angle_alpha   90.00
_cell.angle_beta   90.00
_cell.angle_gamma   90.00
#
_symmetry.space_group_name_H-M   'P 1'
#
loop_
_entity.id
_entity.type
_entity.pdbx_description
1 polymer ?
#
loop_
_entity_poly.entity_id
_entity_poly.type
_entity_poly.pdbx_seq_one_letter_code
_entity_poly.pdbx_strand_id
1 'polypeptide(L)'
;MVLAGTSARGQAPSMADPLVERFLAVLPEADSLHVIERNADPAALARLVALNPGKDNQIRLILEEHSACSSAANNRLSERLLRNVARDLGPAKLQKMIDFYQSSDVARADLLFGRLERGETLSDAEQGEADRIIARYPLEDFTRQMGSLQLSALDDRDFAAELAACESARDSTLAREKMIRDELPDSNP
;
A
#
# COMPACT_ATOMS: atom_id res chain seq x y z
N MET A 1 -22.63 -31.56 36.15
CA MET A 1 -23.06 -31.33 34.76
C MET A 1 -23.45 -29.86 34.67
N VAL A 2 -22.55 -29.00 34.20
CA VAL A 2 -22.77 -27.54 34.09
C VAL A 2 -22.67 -27.18 32.62
N LEU A 3 -23.77 -26.71 32.04
CA LEU A 3 -23.84 -26.21 30.67
C LEU A 3 -23.27 -24.79 30.67
N ALA A 4 -22.06 -24.62 30.15
CA ALA A 4 -21.49 -23.31 29.87
C ALA A 4 -22.12 -22.77 28.58
N GLY A 5 -23.05 -21.83 28.74
CA GLY A 5 -23.61 -21.06 27.63
C GLY A 5 -22.56 -20.10 27.08
N THR A 6 -22.11 -20.34 25.86
CA THR A 6 -21.36 -19.39 25.05
C THR A 6 -22.28 -18.22 24.67
N SER A 7 -22.17 -17.11 25.38
CA SER A 7 -22.74 -15.85 24.91
C SER A 7 -21.91 -15.34 23.72
N ALA A 8 -22.36 -15.66 22.51
CA ALA A 8 -21.96 -14.93 21.32
C ALA A 8 -22.48 -13.49 21.45
N ARG A 9 -21.60 -12.56 21.82
CA ARG A 9 -21.88 -11.13 21.67
C ARG A 9 -21.87 -10.82 20.18
N GLY A 10 -23.05 -10.74 19.58
CA GLY A 10 -23.23 -10.12 18.27
C GLY A 10 -22.79 -8.66 18.37
N GLN A 11 -21.62 -8.36 17.82
CA GLN A 11 -21.21 -6.99 17.57
C GLN A 11 -22.13 -6.45 16.49
N ALA A 12 -22.97 -5.46 16.84
CA ALA A 12 -23.71 -4.70 15.84
C ALA A 12 -22.69 -4.10 14.87
N PRO A 13 -22.93 -4.13 13.54
CA PRO A 13 -22.03 -3.53 12.57
C PRO A 13 -21.82 -2.06 12.96
N SER A 14 -20.56 -1.69 13.16
CA SER A 14 -20.20 -0.33 13.54
C SER A 14 -20.58 0.59 12.38
N MET A 15 -21.25 1.72 12.67
CA MET A 15 -21.46 2.79 11.69
C MET A 15 -20.13 3.36 11.13
N ALA A 16 -18.98 3.01 11.72
CA ALA A 16 -17.67 3.31 11.16
C ALA A 16 -17.38 2.52 9.88
N ASP A 17 -17.89 1.30 9.72
CA ASP A 17 -17.56 0.45 8.58
C ASP A 17 -18.05 1.05 7.24
N PRO A 18 -19.29 1.57 7.11
CA PRO A 18 -19.72 2.23 5.87
C PRO A 18 -18.92 3.48 5.49
N LEU A 19 -18.43 4.26 6.45
CA LEU A 19 -17.60 5.44 6.16
C LEU A 19 -16.19 5.04 5.72
N VAL A 20 -15.63 3.99 6.33
CA VAL A 20 -14.34 3.43 5.90
C VAL A 20 -14.43 2.92 4.47
N GLU A 21 -15.47 2.16 4.11
CA GLU A 21 -15.66 1.70 2.72
C GLU A 21 -15.80 2.86 1.74
N ARG A 22 -16.57 3.90 2.10
CA ARG A 22 -16.70 5.11 1.27
C ARG A 22 -15.38 5.83 1.10
N PHE A 23 -14.56 5.90 2.16
CA PHE A 23 -13.24 6.49 2.10
C PHE A 23 -12.32 5.72 1.16
N LEU A 24 -12.23 4.40 1.31
CA LEU A 24 -11.43 3.55 0.42
C LEU A 24 -11.86 3.70 -1.05
N ALA A 25 -13.16 3.80 -1.31
CA ALA A 25 -13.71 3.93 -2.66
C ALA A 25 -13.44 5.27 -3.35
N VAL A 26 -13.07 6.33 -2.62
CA VAL A 26 -12.80 7.67 -3.21
C VAL A 26 -11.32 7.99 -3.33
N LEU A 27 -10.43 7.11 -2.85
CA LEU A 27 -8.99 7.34 -3.01
C LEU A 27 -8.65 7.29 -4.51
N PRO A 28 -7.80 8.21 -5.01
CA PRO A 28 -7.35 8.20 -6.41
C PRO A 28 -6.58 6.91 -6.74
N GLU A 29 -6.09 6.23 -5.71
CA GLU A 29 -5.45 4.92 -5.76
C GLU A 29 -6.40 3.76 -5.45
N ALA A 30 -7.72 3.92 -5.38
CA ALA A 30 -8.61 2.78 -5.12
C ALA A 30 -8.39 1.64 -6.14
N ASP A 31 -8.07 1.99 -7.39
CA ASP A 31 -7.65 1.03 -8.42
C ASP A 31 -6.15 0.68 -8.34
N SER A 32 -5.26 1.57 -7.87
CA SER A 32 -3.81 1.31 -7.78
C SER A 32 -3.34 0.69 -6.46
N LEU A 33 -4.19 0.62 -5.44
CA LEU A 33 -4.11 -0.32 -4.33
C LEU A 33 -4.05 -1.76 -4.84
N HIS A 34 -4.41 -2.00 -6.10
CA HIS A 34 -4.31 -3.28 -6.77
C HIS A 34 -3.15 -3.37 -7.77
N VAL A 35 -2.50 -2.24 -8.10
CA VAL A 35 -1.59 -2.09 -9.24
C VAL A 35 -0.38 -1.25 -8.84
N ILE A 36 0.44 -1.75 -7.91
CA ILE A 36 1.87 -1.63 -8.15
C ILE A 36 2.24 -2.87 -8.96
N GLU A 37 1.98 -2.82 -10.28
CA GLU A 37 2.64 -3.73 -11.21
C GLU A 37 4.13 -3.44 -11.14
N ARG A 38 4.79 -4.05 -10.16
CA ARG A 38 6.24 -4.20 -10.19
C ARG A 38 6.50 -5.23 -11.27
N ASN A 39 6.52 -4.77 -12.51
CA ASN A 39 7.24 -5.47 -13.57
C ASN A 39 8.57 -5.90 -12.97
N ALA A 40 8.96 -7.16 -13.21
CA ALA A 40 10.22 -7.69 -12.73
C ALA A 40 11.31 -6.64 -12.99
N ASP A 41 12.03 -6.22 -11.94
CA ASP A 41 13.11 -5.22 -12.06
C ASP A 41 13.97 -5.60 -13.28
N PRO A 42 14.02 -4.76 -14.33
CA PRO A 42 14.72 -5.10 -15.56
C PRO A 42 16.18 -5.51 -15.31
N ALA A 43 16.81 -4.94 -14.28
CA ALA A 43 18.16 -5.32 -13.87
C ALA A 43 18.20 -6.71 -13.23
N ALA A 44 17.27 -7.04 -12.34
CA ALA A 44 17.15 -8.38 -11.76
C ALA A 44 16.84 -9.45 -12.83
N LEU A 45 15.93 -9.16 -13.76
CA LEU A 45 15.62 -10.04 -14.88
C LEU A 45 16.86 -10.27 -15.77
N ALA A 46 17.55 -9.20 -16.19
CA ALA A 46 18.75 -9.31 -17.01
C ALA A 46 19.86 -10.13 -16.33
N ARG A 47 20.06 -9.94 -15.02
CA ARG A 47 21.02 -10.73 -14.23
C ARG A 47 20.66 -12.22 -14.22
N LEU A 48 19.40 -12.56 -13.89
CA LEU A 48 18.97 -13.95 -13.83
C LEU A 48 19.04 -14.64 -15.19
N VAL A 49 18.68 -13.94 -16.27
CA VAL A 49 18.81 -14.43 -17.65
C VAL A 49 20.27 -14.70 -18.02
N ALA A 50 21.18 -13.79 -17.69
CA ALA A 50 22.62 -13.98 -17.94
C ALA A 50 23.19 -15.21 -17.21
N LEU A 51 22.70 -15.50 -16.01
CA LEU A 51 23.08 -16.69 -15.22
C LEU A 51 22.44 -17.99 -15.73
N ASN A 52 21.41 -17.91 -16.56
CA ASN A 52 20.62 -19.05 -17.01
C ASN A 52 20.35 -18.99 -18.53
N PRO A 53 21.40 -19.11 -19.38
CA PRO A 53 21.26 -18.96 -20.82
C PRO A 53 20.22 -19.93 -21.41
N GLY A 54 19.31 -19.39 -22.24
CA GLY A 54 18.26 -20.16 -22.90
C GLY A 54 17.03 -20.45 -22.05
N LYS A 55 16.93 -19.89 -20.84
CA LYS A 55 15.77 -20.02 -19.93
C LYS A 55 14.98 -18.73 -19.74
N ASP A 56 15.12 -17.78 -20.67
CA ASP A 56 14.58 -16.42 -20.59
C ASP A 56 13.08 -16.41 -20.29
N ASN A 57 12.31 -17.22 -21.01
CA ASN A 57 10.86 -17.29 -20.86
C ASN A 57 10.46 -17.87 -19.50
N GLN A 58 11.18 -18.88 -19.00
CA GLN A 58 10.88 -19.48 -17.70
C GLN A 58 11.21 -18.52 -16.56
N ILE A 59 12.32 -17.78 -16.64
CA ILE A 59 12.69 -16.78 -15.64
C ILE A 59 11.66 -15.66 -15.59
N ARG A 60 11.23 -15.17 -16.76
CA ARG A 60 10.18 -14.17 -16.84
C ARG A 60 8.90 -14.65 -16.15
N LEU A 61 8.45 -15.86 -16.47
CA LEU A 61 7.25 -16.45 -15.86
C LEU A 61 7.38 -16.55 -14.33
N ILE A 62 8.53 -17.01 -13.81
CA ILE A 62 8.77 -17.12 -12.37
C ILE A 62 8.71 -15.75 -11.68
N LEU A 63 9.28 -14.71 -12.30
CA LEU A 63 9.25 -13.37 -11.75
C LEU A 63 7.86 -12.72 -11.85
N GLU A 64 7.11 -12.99 -12.92
CA GLU A 64 5.71 -12.59 -13.06
C GLU A 64 4.82 -13.23 -11.98
N GLU A 65 4.96 -14.54 -11.75
CA GLU A 65 4.24 -15.26 -10.69
C GLU A 65 4.57 -14.72 -9.29
N HIS A 66 5.86 -14.48 -9.02
CA HIS A 66 6.30 -13.90 -7.76
C HIS A 66 5.75 -12.48 -7.58
N SER A 67 5.81 -11.65 -8.62
CA SER A 67 5.25 -10.29 -8.62
C SER A 67 3.76 -10.33 -8.29
N ALA A 68 2.98 -11.17 -8.98
CA ALA A 68 1.55 -11.33 -8.70
C ALA A 68 1.26 -11.74 -7.24
N CYS A 69 2.03 -12.69 -6.70
CA CYS A 69 1.92 -13.09 -5.29
C CYS A 69 2.21 -11.93 -4.32
N SER A 70 3.34 -11.26 -4.51
CA SER A 70 3.78 -10.17 -3.63
C SER A 70 2.86 -8.95 -3.73
N SER A 71 2.34 -8.62 -4.91
CA SER A 71 1.36 -7.55 -5.11
C SER A 71 0.09 -7.85 -4.32
N ALA A 72 -0.44 -9.07 -4.37
CA ALA A 72 -1.62 -9.43 -3.57
C ALA A 72 -1.40 -9.29 -2.05
N ALA A 73 -0.19 -9.57 -1.55
CA ALA A 73 0.17 -9.34 -0.14
C ALA A 73 0.28 -7.84 0.18
N ASN A 74 0.96 -7.05 -0.66
CA ASN A 74 1.08 -5.60 -0.53
C ASN A 74 -0.30 -4.92 -0.53
N ASN A 75 -1.18 -5.30 -1.45
CA ASN A 75 -2.53 -4.74 -1.56
C ASN A 75 -3.33 -4.94 -0.26
N ARG A 76 -3.26 -6.15 0.32
CA ARG A 76 -3.91 -6.48 1.59
C ARG A 76 -3.31 -5.70 2.76
N LEU A 77 -2.00 -5.52 2.80
CA LEU A 77 -1.35 -4.67 3.80
C LEU A 77 -1.85 -3.22 3.66
N SER A 78 -1.77 -2.63 2.47
CA SER A 78 -2.21 -1.24 2.22
C SER A 78 -3.67 -1.02 2.62
N GLU A 79 -4.56 -1.96 2.29
CA GLU A 79 -5.96 -1.90 2.72
C GLU A 79 -6.08 -1.93 4.26
N ARG A 80 -5.37 -2.82 4.95
CA ARG A 80 -5.37 -2.86 6.43
C ARG A 80 -4.86 -1.54 7.03
N LEU A 81 -3.77 -0.98 6.50
CA LEU A 81 -3.20 0.28 6.97
C LEU A 81 -4.19 1.43 6.77
N LEU A 82 -4.79 1.55 5.59
CA LEU A 82 -5.79 2.59 5.32
C LEU A 82 -7.03 2.45 6.20
N ARG A 83 -7.49 1.23 6.46
CA ARG A 83 -8.57 0.97 7.42
C ARG A 83 -8.19 1.40 8.83
N ASN A 84 -6.94 1.22 9.24
CA ASN A 84 -6.46 1.69 10.54
C ASN A 84 -6.39 3.23 10.59
N VAL A 85 -5.85 3.90 9.56
CA VAL A 85 -5.88 5.37 9.48
C VAL A 85 -7.31 5.89 9.57
N ALA A 86 -8.24 5.29 8.83
CA ALA A 86 -9.63 5.72 8.80
C ALA A 86 -10.29 5.61 10.19
N ARG A 87 -9.97 4.56 10.95
CA ARG A 87 -10.43 4.40 12.34
C ARG A 87 -9.80 5.45 13.27
N ASP A 88 -8.50 5.68 13.15
CA ASP A 88 -7.75 6.59 14.03
C ASP A 88 -8.07 8.07 13.77
N LEU A 89 -8.42 8.43 12.54
CA LEU A 89 -8.94 9.75 12.21
C LEU A 89 -10.31 10.02 12.85
N GLY A 90 -11.12 8.98 12.97
CA GLY A 90 -12.51 9.07 13.42
C GLY A 90 -13.45 9.66 12.37
N PRO A 91 -14.78 9.52 12.56
CA PRO A 91 -15.78 9.73 11.52
C PRO A 91 -15.84 11.16 10.98
N ALA A 92 -15.63 12.17 11.83
CA ALA A 92 -15.70 13.57 11.42
C ALA A 92 -14.54 13.97 10.48
N LYS A 93 -13.32 13.54 10.79
CA LYS A 93 -12.15 13.81 9.94
C LYS A 93 -12.18 12.95 8.68
N LEU A 94 -12.63 11.69 8.81
CA LEU A 94 -12.80 10.78 7.68
C LEU A 94 -13.79 11.33 6.64
N GLN A 95 -14.93 11.89 7.08
CA GLN A 95 -15.86 12.53 6.15
C GLN A 95 -15.24 13.73 5.43
N LYS A 96 -14.43 14.55 6.12
CA LYS A 96 -13.69 15.64 5.47
C LYS A 96 -12.66 15.14 4.45
N MET A 97 -12.01 14.00 4.71
CA MET A 97 -11.10 13.39 3.74
C MET A 97 -11.86 12.87 2.52
N ILE A 98 -13.04 12.27 2.71
CA ILE A 98 -13.92 11.89 1.60
C ILE A 98 -14.27 13.12 0.76
N ASP A 99 -14.70 14.20 1.41
CA ASP A 99 -15.05 15.46 0.73
C ASP A 99 -13.84 16.06 -0.01
N PHE A 100 -12.64 15.97 0.57
CA PHE A 100 -11.40 16.36 -0.10
C PHE A 100 -11.23 15.60 -1.39
N TYR A 101 -11.19 14.26 -1.34
CA TYR A 101 -10.93 13.40 -2.50
C TYR A 101 -11.98 13.54 -3.61
N GLN A 102 -13.20 13.95 -3.27
CA GLN A 102 -14.28 14.21 -4.23
C GLN A 102 -14.28 15.65 -4.77
N SER A 103 -13.43 16.54 -4.26
CA SER A 103 -13.39 17.95 -4.63
C SER A 103 -12.36 18.25 -5.70
N SER A 104 -12.47 19.43 -6.31
CA SER A 104 -11.42 20.01 -7.16
C SER A 104 -10.16 20.41 -6.39
N ASP A 105 -10.19 20.42 -5.05
CA ASP A 105 -9.04 20.81 -4.24
C ASP A 105 -7.93 19.74 -4.30
N VAL A 106 -8.21 18.49 -4.70
CA VAL A 106 -7.20 17.42 -4.86
C VAL A 106 -6.16 17.78 -5.92
N ALA A 107 -6.60 18.02 -7.16
CA ALA A 107 -5.69 18.37 -8.24
C ALA A 107 -4.91 19.66 -7.96
N ARG A 108 -5.51 20.57 -7.18
CA ARG A 108 -4.88 21.81 -6.74
C ARG A 108 -3.83 21.56 -5.66
N ALA A 109 -4.14 20.73 -4.68
CA ALA A 109 -3.21 20.28 -3.64
C ALA A 109 -2.01 19.57 -4.26
N ASP A 110 -2.23 18.62 -5.18
CA ASP A 110 -1.16 17.88 -5.86
C ASP A 110 -0.19 18.81 -6.60
N LEU A 111 -0.72 19.81 -7.30
CA LEU A 111 0.09 20.81 -7.99
C LEU A 111 0.92 21.64 -7.01
N LEU A 112 0.28 22.18 -5.96
CA LEU A 112 0.92 23.09 -5.00
C LEU A 112 1.96 22.37 -4.14
N PHE A 113 1.59 21.24 -3.55
CA PHE A 113 2.48 20.46 -2.69
C PHE A 113 3.58 19.77 -3.49
N GLY A 114 3.31 19.28 -4.70
CA GLY A 114 4.35 18.73 -5.58
C GLY A 114 5.41 19.76 -5.99
N ARG A 115 5.04 21.05 -6.12
CA ARG A 115 6.02 22.13 -6.34
C ARG A 115 6.88 22.38 -5.10
N LEU A 116 6.25 22.43 -3.92
CA LEU A 116 6.97 22.57 -2.66
C LEU A 116 7.95 21.41 -2.40
N GLU A 117 7.56 20.17 -2.71
CA GLU A 117 8.44 18.99 -2.61
C GLU A 117 9.66 19.08 -3.53
N ARG A 118 9.54 19.72 -4.69
CA ARG A 118 10.66 20.01 -5.60
C ARG A 118 11.50 21.23 -5.19
N GLY A 119 11.18 21.86 -4.06
CA GLY A 119 11.88 23.04 -3.56
C GLY A 119 11.55 24.32 -4.32
N GLU A 120 10.44 24.35 -5.08
CA GLU A 120 9.98 25.56 -5.76
C GLU A 120 9.29 26.52 -4.77
N THR A 121 9.46 27.82 -4.98
CA THR A 121 8.73 28.84 -4.20
C THR A 121 7.34 29.07 -4.80
N LEU A 122 6.31 29.06 -3.96
CA LEU A 122 4.95 29.46 -4.32
C LEU A 122 4.83 30.99 -4.33
N SER A 123 4.04 31.54 -5.25
CA SER A 123 3.62 32.94 -5.17
C SER A 123 2.69 33.17 -3.97
N ASP A 124 2.52 34.42 -3.51
CA ASP A 124 1.65 34.74 -2.37
C ASP A 124 0.20 34.21 -2.54
N ALA A 125 -0.33 34.27 -3.77
CA ALA A 125 -1.66 33.76 -4.09
C ALA A 125 -1.73 32.23 -4.02
N GLU A 126 -0.66 31.55 -4.43
CA GLU A 126 -0.56 30.08 -4.35
C GLU A 126 -0.35 29.61 -2.92
N GLN A 127 0.43 30.34 -2.12
CA GLN A 127 0.59 30.07 -0.70
C GLN A 127 -0.75 30.23 0.04
N GLY A 128 -1.48 31.32 -0.20
CA GLY A 128 -2.80 31.51 0.41
C GLY A 128 -3.80 30.41 0.03
N GLU A 129 -3.68 29.86 -1.17
CA GLU A 129 -4.49 28.72 -1.59
C GLU A 129 -4.07 27.41 -0.91
N ALA A 130 -2.77 27.15 -0.77
CA ALA A 130 -2.26 26.00 -0.02
C ALA A 130 -2.73 26.05 1.44
N ASP A 131 -2.62 27.21 2.09
CA ASP A 131 -3.06 27.44 3.46
C ASP A 131 -4.58 27.21 3.60
N ARG A 132 -5.38 27.68 2.63
CA ARG A 132 -6.83 27.42 2.59
C ARG A 132 -7.14 25.94 2.56
N ILE A 133 -6.43 25.17 1.74
CA ILE A 133 -6.63 23.72 1.60
C ILE A 133 -6.26 23.01 2.91
N ILE A 134 -5.10 23.33 3.50
CA ILE A 134 -4.66 22.77 4.78
C ILE A 134 -5.66 23.09 5.91
N ALA A 135 -6.19 24.31 5.96
CA ALA A 135 -7.16 24.68 6.97
C ALA A 135 -8.53 23.98 6.79
N ARG A 136 -8.89 23.64 5.55
CA ARG A 136 -10.18 23.04 5.22
C ARG A 136 -10.24 21.55 5.54
N TYR A 137 -9.14 20.83 5.29
CA TYR A 137 -9.10 19.36 5.35
C TYR A 137 -8.05 18.87 6.36
N PRO A 138 -8.26 17.72 7.01
CA PRO A 138 -7.34 17.20 8.04
C PRO A 138 -6.10 16.53 7.42
N LEU A 139 -5.44 17.18 6.46
CA LEU A 139 -4.31 16.61 5.71
C LEU A 139 -3.11 16.32 6.61
N GLU A 140 -2.80 17.21 7.55
CA GLU A 140 -1.70 16.98 8.51
C GLU A 140 -1.95 15.77 9.42
N ASP A 141 -3.20 15.61 9.89
CA ASP A 141 -3.57 14.46 10.70
C ASP A 141 -3.49 13.17 9.88
N PHE A 142 -3.98 13.20 8.64
CA PHE A 142 -3.89 12.05 7.72
C PHE A 142 -2.44 11.66 7.45
N THR A 143 -1.58 12.60 7.07
CA THR A 143 -0.16 12.36 6.81
C THR A 143 0.56 11.84 8.05
N ARG A 144 0.26 12.38 9.24
CA ARG A 144 0.83 11.91 10.51
C ARG A 144 0.46 10.45 10.79
N GLN A 145 -0.80 10.07 10.58
CA GLN A 145 -1.25 8.69 10.78
C GLN A 145 -0.69 7.73 9.72
N MET A 146 -0.59 8.16 8.47
CA MET A 146 0.09 7.36 7.44
C MET A 146 1.56 7.10 7.81
N GLY A 147 2.27 8.12 8.31
CA GLY A 147 3.66 8.00 8.73
C GLY A 147 3.87 7.05 9.93
N SER A 148 2.98 7.08 10.93
CA SER A 148 3.08 6.16 12.09
C SER A 148 2.84 4.70 11.70
N LEU A 149 1.96 4.47 10.74
CA LEU A 149 1.62 3.13 10.26
C LEU A 149 2.67 2.52 9.34
N GLN A 150 3.42 3.32 8.57
CA GLN A 150 4.55 2.79 7.79
C GLN A 150 5.60 2.12 8.67
N LEU A 151 5.88 2.67 9.85
CA LEU A 151 6.76 2.04 10.83
C LEU A 151 6.17 0.74 11.38
N SER A 152 4.86 0.70 11.59
CA SER A 152 4.17 -0.49 12.11
C SER A 152 4.04 -1.61 11.06
N ALA A 153 4.02 -1.26 9.78
CA ALA A 153 3.96 -2.23 8.67
C ALA A 153 5.20 -3.12 8.61
N LEU A 154 6.35 -2.61 9.05
CA LEU A 154 7.60 -3.38 9.14
C LEU A 154 7.52 -4.48 10.21
N ASP A 155 6.65 -4.32 11.22
CA ASP A 155 6.42 -5.27 12.29
C ASP A 155 5.19 -6.18 12.06
N ASP A 156 4.50 -6.06 10.92
CA ASP A 156 3.33 -6.87 10.58
C ASP A 156 3.77 -8.30 10.24
N ARG A 157 3.64 -9.20 11.23
CA ARG A 157 4.04 -10.60 11.11
C ARG A 157 3.26 -11.35 10.03
N ASP A 158 2.00 -11.01 9.82
CA ASP A 158 1.16 -11.69 8.82
C ASP A 158 1.62 -11.29 7.42
N PHE A 159 1.88 -10.01 7.20
CA PHE A 159 2.48 -9.51 5.97
C PHE A 159 3.86 -10.12 5.70
N ALA A 160 4.74 -10.15 6.72
CA ALA A 160 6.06 -10.75 6.60
C ALA A 160 5.99 -12.24 6.24
N ALA A 161 5.07 -12.99 6.86
CA ALA A 161 4.86 -14.40 6.55
C ALA A 161 4.33 -14.62 5.12
N GLU A 162 3.44 -13.76 4.65
CA GLU A 162 2.93 -13.81 3.26
C GLU A 162 4.03 -13.52 2.23
N LEU A 163 4.86 -12.49 2.45
CA LEU A 163 6.00 -12.21 1.57
C LEU A 163 6.99 -13.37 1.55
N ALA A 164 7.35 -13.91 2.72
CA ALA A 164 8.26 -15.04 2.83
C ALA A 164 7.71 -16.28 2.09
N ALA A 165 6.40 -16.50 2.10
CA ALA A 165 5.76 -17.57 1.32
C ALA A 165 5.90 -17.32 -0.20
N CYS A 166 5.69 -16.09 -0.68
CA CYS A 166 5.88 -15.72 -2.08
C CYS A 166 7.34 -15.90 -2.54
N GLU A 167 8.31 -15.57 -1.68
CA GLU A 167 9.74 -15.79 -1.95
C GLU A 167 10.08 -17.28 -1.97
N SER A 168 9.64 -18.04 -0.96
CA SER A 168 9.86 -19.48 -0.89
C SER A 168 9.27 -20.22 -2.11
N ALA A 169 8.14 -19.77 -2.63
CA ALA A 169 7.53 -20.33 -3.84
C ALA A 169 8.40 -20.08 -5.07
N ARG A 170 8.84 -18.83 -5.30
CA ARG A 170 9.77 -18.45 -6.37
C ARG A 170 11.04 -19.29 -6.32
N ASP A 171 11.64 -19.36 -5.14
CA ASP A 171 12.88 -20.05 -4.84
C ASP A 171 12.80 -21.55 -5.12
N SER A 172 11.69 -22.16 -4.71
CA SER A 172 11.40 -23.56 -4.99
C SER A 172 11.24 -23.81 -6.49
N THR A 173 10.60 -22.89 -7.21
CA THR A 173 10.47 -23.00 -8.68
C THR A 173 11.82 -22.87 -9.37
N LEU A 174 12.65 -21.89 -9.02
CA LEU A 174 14.02 -21.75 -9.54
C LEU A 174 14.85 -23.03 -9.29
N ALA A 175 14.75 -23.61 -8.09
CA ALA A 175 15.46 -24.83 -7.73
C ALA A 175 14.98 -26.05 -8.54
N ARG A 176 13.65 -26.24 -8.69
CA ARG A 176 13.08 -27.32 -9.51
C ARG A 176 13.53 -27.22 -10.98
N GLU A 177 13.59 -26.01 -11.50
CA GLU A 177 14.07 -25.73 -12.86
C GLU A 177 15.61 -25.80 -12.99
N LYS A 178 16.34 -26.12 -11.91
CA LYS A 178 17.81 -26.16 -11.86
C LYS A 178 18.42 -24.85 -12.37
N MET A 179 17.85 -23.73 -11.95
CA MET A 179 18.37 -22.41 -12.30
C MET A 179 19.40 -21.96 -11.27
N ILE A 180 20.47 -21.32 -11.75
CA ILE A 180 21.43 -20.65 -10.89
C ILE A 180 20.73 -19.47 -10.26
N ARG A 181 20.70 -19.48 -8.93
CA ARG A 181 20.33 -18.33 -8.12
C ARG A 181 21.62 -17.56 -7.89
N ASP A 182 21.61 -16.25 -8.14
CA ASP A 182 22.62 -15.40 -7.53
C ASP A 182 22.36 -15.37 -6.01
N GLU A 183 23.38 -15.07 -5.21
CA GLU A 183 23.13 -14.39 -3.94
C GLU A 183 22.54 -13.03 -4.31
N LEU A 184 21.24 -12.99 -4.63
CA LEU A 184 20.50 -11.73 -4.64
C LEU A 184 20.82 -11.13 -3.28
N PRO A 185 21.43 -9.93 -3.21
CA PRO A 185 21.72 -9.31 -1.92
C PRO A 185 20.41 -9.36 -1.15
N ASP A 186 20.45 -9.96 0.05
CA ASP A 186 19.29 -10.10 0.92
C ASP A 186 18.55 -8.77 0.84
N SER A 187 17.41 -8.78 0.17
CA SER A 187 16.67 -7.57 -0.14
C SER A 187 15.85 -7.24 1.10
N ASN A 188 16.53 -7.15 2.24
CA ASN A 188 16.04 -6.63 3.48
C ASN A 188 16.65 -5.23 3.65
N PRO A 189 15.84 -4.16 3.72
CA PRO A 189 16.30 -2.87 4.19
C PRO A 189 16.78 -2.93 5.64
#